data_AF-A0A7W8IUP2-F1
#
_entry.id   AF-A0A7W8IUP2-F1
#
_cell.length_a   1.000
_cell.length_b   1.000
_cell.length_c   1.000
_cell.angle_alpha   90.00
_cell.angle_beta   90.00
_cell.angle_gamma   90.00
#
_symmetry.space_group_name_H-M   'P 1'
#
loop_
_entity.id
_entity.type
_entity.pdbx_description
1 polymer ?
#
loop_
_entity_poly.entity_id
_entity_poly.type
_entity_poly.pdbx_seq_one_letter_code
_entity_poly.pdbx_strand_id
1 'polypeptide(L)'
;MKKKRGDFMPIAFTPDEIIKANKLLEISQKKLKEEIAEKERLAIDFSEGILGVILSYDLYKKMVEQIEELEEKIMELEIAEILAKRNPDHQETKWIAYEEGSILKEFQRIRNGNTTTP
;
A
#
# COMPACT_ATOMS: atom_id res chain seq x y z
N MET A 1 11.72 15.07 9.95
CA MET A 1 10.52 14.40 10.52
C MET A 1 10.78 12.90 10.56
N LYS A 2 10.80 12.28 11.74
CA LYS A 2 11.00 10.82 11.86
C LYS A 2 9.68 10.14 11.48
N LYS A 3 9.62 9.47 10.31
CA LYS A 3 8.52 8.54 10.00
C LYS A 3 8.44 7.55 11.16
N LYS A 4 7.33 7.56 11.90
CA LYS A 4 6.99 6.46 12.81
C LYS A 4 7.06 5.21 11.95
N ARG A 5 7.99 4.30 12.25
CA ARG A 5 7.96 2.95 11.68
C ARG A 5 6.57 2.43 12.03
N GLY A 6 5.75 2.15 11.02
CA GLY A 6 4.44 1.54 11.25
C GLY A 6 4.66 0.34 12.15
N ASP A 7 3.87 0.25 13.23
CA ASP A 7 3.93 -0.87 14.15
C ASP A 7 3.62 -2.14 13.35
N PHE A 8 4.67 -2.84 12.96
CA PHE A 8 4.59 -4.02 12.13
C PHE A 8 4.09 -5.15 13.04
N MET A 9 2.88 -5.65 12.78
CA MET A 9 2.35 -6.75 13.58
C MET A 9 3.22 -8.00 13.39
N PRO A 10 3.61 -8.69 14.47
CA PRO A 10 4.35 -9.94 14.36
C PRO A 10 3.50 -10.97 13.60
N ILE A 11 4.09 -11.58 12.58
CA ILE A 11 3.42 -12.54 11.67
C ILE A 11 3.00 -13.82 12.41
N ALA A 12 3.65 -14.14 13.53
CA ALA A 12 3.41 -15.35 14.30
C ALA A 12 2.54 -15.10 15.54
N PHE A 13 1.73 -16.10 15.90
CA PHE A 13 1.01 -16.17 17.17
C PHE A 13 1.93 -16.67 18.28
N THR A 14 1.82 -16.07 19.45
CA THR A 14 2.43 -16.57 20.68
C THR A 14 1.61 -17.74 21.24
N PRO A 15 2.19 -18.65 22.04
CA PRO A 15 1.46 -19.78 22.62
C PRO A 15 0.20 -19.37 23.40
N ASP A 16 0.21 -18.20 24.03
CA ASP A 16 -0.92 -17.68 24.82
C ASP A 16 -2.06 -17.12 23.95
N GLU A 17 -1.78 -16.82 22.69
CA GLU A 17 -2.77 -16.42 21.68
C GLU A 17 -3.40 -17.63 20.96
N ILE A 18 -2.93 -18.85 21.24
CA ILE A 18 -3.40 -20.08 20.58
C ILE A 18 -4.38 -20.83 21.47
N ILE A 19 -5.61 -20.99 20.97
CA ILE A 19 -6.67 -21.75 21.63
C ILE A 19 -6.96 -23.02 20.81
N LYS A 20 -6.96 -24.17 21.48
CA LYS A 20 -7.40 -25.42 20.85
C LYS A 20 -8.90 -25.38 20.54
N ALA A 21 -9.30 -25.80 19.35
CA ALA A 21 -10.69 -25.79 18.90
C ALA A 21 -11.66 -26.44 19.90
N ASN A 22 -11.27 -27.56 20.53
CA ASN A 22 -12.09 -28.24 21.53
C ASN A 22 -12.37 -27.39 22.78
N LYS A 23 -11.42 -26.53 23.18
CA LYS A 23 -11.59 -25.60 24.31
C LYS A 23 -12.51 -24.44 23.97
N LEU A 24 -12.68 -24.13 22.68
CA LEU A 24 -13.55 -23.05 22.24
C LEU A 24 -15.02 -23.32 22.60
N LEU A 25 -15.43 -24.59 22.57
CA LEU A 25 -16.78 -25.03 22.96
C LEU A 25 -17.06 -24.87 24.46
N GLU A 26 -16.00 -24.86 25.28
CA GLU A 26 -16.09 -24.73 26.74
C GLU A 26 -16.05 -23.27 27.20
N ILE A 27 -15.57 -22.36 26.34
CA ILE A 27 -15.43 -20.94 26.66
C ILE A 27 -16.76 -20.23 26.45
N SER A 28 -17.20 -19.49 27.47
CA SER A 28 -18.37 -18.62 27.34
C SER A 28 -18.08 -17.44 26.40
N GLN A 29 -19.09 -16.97 25.66
CA GLN A 29 -18.95 -15.81 24.77
C GLN A 29 -18.44 -14.56 25.50
N LYS A 30 -18.81 -14.38 26.77
CA LYS A 30 -18.33 -13.27 27.60
C LYS A 30 -16.82 -13.36 27.82
N LYS A 31 -16.31 -14.52 28.23
CA LYS A 31 -14.88 -14.75 28.44
C LYS A 31 -14.10 -14.63 27.14
N LEU A 32 -14.64 -15.15 26.04
CA LEU A 32 -14.02 -15.00 24.71
C LEU A 32 -13.88 -13.53 24.33
N LYS A 33 -14.91 -12.71 24.59
CA LYS A 33 -14.87 -11.26 24.33
C LYS A 33 -13.82 -10.56 25.18
N GLU A 34 -13.67 -10.94 26.44
CA GLU A 34 -12.63 -10.41 27.34
C GLU A 34 -11.23 -10.76 26.82
N GLU A 35 -11.00 -12.02 26.41
CA GLU A 35 -9.70 -12.43 25.86
C GLU A 35 -9.36 -11.72 24.54
N ILE A 36 -10.34 -11.49 23.65
CA ILE A 36 -10.13 -10.72 22.42
C ILE A 36 -9.83 -9.25 22.72
N ALA A 37 -10.44 -8.68 23.75
CA ALA A 37 -10.18 -7.30 24.14
C ALA A 37 -8.77 -7.12 24.72
N GLU A 38 -8.22 -8.13 25.39
CA GLU A 38 -6.88 -8.10 25.96
C GLU A 38 -5.79 -8.41 24.92
N LYS A 39 -5.98 -9.47 24.12
CA LYS A 39 -4.95 -9.98 23.20
C LYS A 39 -5.06 -9.42 21.78
N GLU A 40 -6.18 -8.77 21.45
CA GLU A 40 -6.57 -8.27 20.12
C GLU A 40 -6.68 -9.32 19.01
N ARG A 41 -6.07 -10.50 19.16
CA ARG A 41 -6.08 -11.60 18.21
C ARG A 41 -5.95 -12.95 18.91
N LEU A 42 -6.59 -13.96 18.35
CA LEU A 42 -6.55 -15.34 18.83
C LEU A 42 -6.48 -16.29 17.63
N ALA A 43 -5.58 -17.26 17.68
CA ALA A 43 -5.52 -18.36 16.73
C ALA A 43 -6.30 -19.57 17.26
N ILE A 44 -7.03 -20.24 16.37
CA ILE A 44 -7.75 -21.46 16.66
C ILE A 44 -6.98 -22.63 16.04
N ASP A 45 -6.41 -23.45 16.92
CA ASP A 45 -5.65 -24.63 16.58
C ASP A 45 -6.56 -25.87 16.52
N PHE A 46 -6.64 -26.47 15.32
CA PHE A 46 -7.31 -27.73 15.06
C PHE A 46 -6.25 -28.84 15.00
N SER A 47 -6.67 -30.10 14.93
CA SER A 47 -5.74 -31.24 14.81
C SER A 47 -4.80 -31.15 13.60
N GLU A 48 -5.18 -30.39 12.58
CA GLU A 48 -4.44 -30.17 11.34
C GLU A 48 -3.61 -28.87 11.35
N GLY A 49 -3.63 -28.12 12.46
CA GLY A 49 -2.96 -26.84 12.64
C GLY A 49 -3.94 -25.67 12.81
N ILE A 50 -3.42 -24.43 12.70
CA ILE A 50 -4.23 -23.21 12.84
C ILE A 50 -5.07 -23.02 11.58
N LEU A 51 -6.40 -23.18 11.72
CA LEU A 51 -7.35 -23.01 10.61
C LEU A 51 -8.27 -21.80 10.77
N GLY A 52 -8.26 -21.15 11.93
CA GLY A 52 -9.09 -19.98 12.20
C GLY A 52 -8.34 -18.93 13.00
N VAL A 53 -8.67 -17.67 12.76
CA VAL A 53 -8.17 -16.53 13.54
C VAL A 53 -9.35 -15.65 13.91
N ILE A 54 -9.42 -15.28 15.17
CA ILE A 54 -10.37 -14.28 15.67
C ILE A 54 -9.58 -12.99 15.92
N LEU A 55 -10.10 -11.87 15.42
CA LEU A 55 -9.50 -10.55 15.56
C LEU A 55 -10.47 -9.63 16.29
N SER A 56 -9.94 -8.66 17.01
CA SER A 56 -10.72 -7.51 17.43
C SER A 56 -11.16 -6.70 16.21
N TYR A 57 -12.32 -6.07 16.30
CA TYR A 57 -12.85 -5.29 15.19
C TYR A 57 -11.93 -4.11 14.82
N ASP A 58 -11.37 -3.45 15.83
CA ASP A 58 -10.45 -2.33 15.62
C ASP A 58 -9.17 -2.77 14.90
N LEU A 59 -8.67 -3.96 15.22
CA LEU A 59 -7.52 -4.53 14.54
C LEU A 59 -7.85 -4.89 13.09
N TYR A 60 -8.97 -5.58 12.87
CA TYR A 60 -9.45 -5.91 11.52
C TYR A 60 -9.57 -4.65 10.67
N LYS A 61 -10.19 -3.59 11.21
CA LYS A 61 -10.36 -2.32 10.51
C LYS A 61 -9.01 -1.69 10.11
N LYS A 62 -8.04 -1.63 11.03
CA LYS A 62 -6.69 -1.13 10.73
C LYS A 62 -5.99 -1.95 9.64
N MET A 63 -6.15 -3.27 9.65
CA MET A 63 -5.56 -4.14 8.62
C MET A 63 -6.16 -3.84 7.24
N VAL A 64 -7.47 -3.63 7.15
CA VAL A 64 -8.14 -3.27 5.89
C VAL A 64 -7.63 -1.92 5.38
N GLU A 65 -7.58 -0.90 6.24
CA GLU A 65 -7.06 0.44 5.86
C GLU A 65 -5.59 0.36 5.37
N GLN A 66 -4.76 -0.47 6.00
CA GLN A 66 -3.38 -0.68 5.56
C GLN A 66 -3.28 -1.41 4.21
N ILE A 67 -4.17 -2.38 3.94
CA ILE A 67 -4.23 -3.06 2.65
C ILE A 67 -4.61 -2.06 1.56
N GLU A 68 -5.62 -1.23 1.79
CA GLU A 68 -6.04 -0.19 0.84
C GLU A 68 -4.89 0.79 0.52
N GLU A 69 -4.16 1.26 1.54
CA GLU A 69 -2.99 2.13 1.35
C GLU A 69 -1.86 1.44 0.55
N LEU A 70 -1.66 0.14 0.75
CA LEU A 70 -0.66 -0.63 0.02
C LEU A 70 -1.09 -0.88 -1.43
N GLU A 71 -2.36 -1.15 -1.68
CA GLU A 71 -2.93 -1.29 -3.03
C GLU A 71 -2.81 0.01 -3.82
N GLU A 72 -3.08 1.16 -3.19
CA GLU A 72 -2.89 2.48 -3.80
C GLU A 72 -1.43 2.70 -4.22
N LYS A 73 -0.47 2.38 -3.34
CA LYS A 73 0.96 2.46 -3.65
C LYS A 73 1.39 1.51 -4.76
N ILE A 74 0.83 0.31 -4.82
CA ILE A 74 1.11 -0.64 -5.91
C ILE A 74 0.63 -0.04 -7.23
N MET A 75 -0.59 0.51 -7.28
CA MET A 75 -1.10 1.17 -8.49
C MET A 75 -0.22 2.34 -8.93
N GLU A 76 0.22 3.20 -8.00
CA GLU A 76 1.14 4.30 -8.30
C GLU A 76 2.45 3.78 -8.92
N LEU A 77 3.03 2.72 -8.35
CA LEU A 77 4.26 2.09 -8.84
C LEU A 77 4.07 1.44 -10.21
N GLU A 78 2.95 0.76 -10.45
CA GLU A 78 2.62 0.17 -11.75
C GLU A 78 2.45 1.24 -12.83
N ILE A 79 1.77 2.35 -12.52
CA ILE A 79 1.64 3.48 -13.44
C ILE A 79 3.02 4.07 -13.74
N ALA A 80 3.86 4.28 -12.72
CA ALA A 80 5.22 4.78 -12.90
C ALA A 80 6.07 3.84 -13.78
N GLU A 81 5.93 2.53 -13.60
CA GLU A 81 6.62 1.54 -14.43
C GLU A 81 6.13 1.57 -15.88
N ILE A 82 4.82 1.67 -16.11
CA ILE A 82 4.25 1.80 -17.47
C ILE A 82 4.75 3.08 -18.14
N LEU A 83 4.79 4.20 -17.42
CA LEU A 83 5.32 5.46 -17.93
C LEU A 83 6.81 5.37 -18.26
N ALA A 84 7.60 4.75 -17.38
CA ALA A 84 9.02 4.52 -17.61
C ALA A 84 9.28 3.60 -18.82
N LYS A 85 8.46 2.55 -19.01
CA LYS A 85 8.53 1.68 -20.20
C LYS A 85 8.15 2.39 -21.48
N ARG A 86 7.19 3.33 -21.43
CA ARG A 86 6.74 4.10 -22.60
C ARG A 86 7.68 5.24 -22.97
N ASN A 87 8.37 5.83 -21.99
CA ASN A 87 9.40 6.85 -22.19
C ASN A 87 10.66 6.49 -21.38
N PRO A 88 11.58 5.68 -21.95
CA PRO A 88 12.81 5.31 -21.27
C PRO A 88 13.74 6.51 -20.98
N ASP A 89 13.57 7.62 -21.72
CA ASP A 89 14.31 8.88 -21.56
C ASP A 89 13.51 9.96 -20.82
N HIS A 90 12.54 9.61 -19.96
CA HIS A 90 11.76 10.59 -19.19
C HIS A 90 12.65 11.29 -18.12
N GLN A 91 13.49 12.22 -18.57
CA GLN A 91 13.98 13.29 -17.73
C GLN A 91 12.76 14.11 -17.31
N GLU A 92 12.68 14.45 -16.02
CA GLU A 92 11.66 15.36 -15.50
C GLU A 92 11.51 16.54 -16.47
N THR A 93 10.39 16.57 -17.19
CA THR A 93 10.15 17.61 -18.18
C THR A 93 10.18 18.95 -17.46
N LYS A 94 11.29 19.67 -17.56
CA LYS A 94 11.34 21.07 -17.15
C LYS A 94 10.36 21.80 -18.03
N TRP A 95 9.22 22.19 -17.47
CA TRP A 95 8.28 23.08 -18.13
C TRP A 95 9.02 24.36 -18.48
N ILE A 96 9.36 24.52 -19.76
CA ILE A 96 9.94 25.76 -20.27
C ILE A 96 8.74 26.65 -20.59
N ALA A 97 8.58 27.73 -19.84
CA ALA A 97 7.60 28.75 -20.18
C ALA A 97 8.06 29.44 -21.47
N TYR A 98 7.40 29.15 -22.58
CA TYR A 98 7.60 29.87 -23.82
C TYR A 98 6.84 31.18 -23.75
N GLU A 99 7.53 32.30 -23.97
CA GLU A 99 6.86 33.59 -24.12
C GLU A 99 5.88 33.52 -25.32
N GLU A 100 4.66 34.05 -25.13
CA GLU A 100 3.60 34.04 -26.13
C GLU A 100 4.12 34.55 -27.50
N GLY A 101 3.94 33.74 -28.55
CA GLY A 101 4.35 34.08 -29.92
C GLY A 101 5.74 33.58 -30.36
N SER A 102 6.50 32.91 -29.51
CA SER A 102 7.79 32.28 -29.87
C SER A 102 7.63 31.09 -30.84
N ILE A 103 6.60 30.27 -30.66
CA ILE A 103 6.28 29.11 -31.54
C ILE A 103 5.97 29.58 -32.98
N LEU A 104 5.22 30.68 -33.14
CA LEU A 104 4.90 31.24 -34.44
C LEU A 104 6.14 31.77 -35.19
N LYS A 105 7.10 32.34 -34.46
CA LYS A 105 8.37 32.82 -35.04
C LYS A 105 9.27 31.68 -35.50
N GLU A 106 9.29 30.55 -34.79
CA GLU A 106 10.03 29.35 -35.21
C GLU A 106 9.44 28.71 -36.45
N PHE A 107 8.10 28.55 -36.51
CA PHE A 107 7.41 28.05 -37.70
C PHE A 107 7.66 28.93 -38.94
N GLN A 108 7.68 30.25 -38.78
CA GLN A 108 8.02 31.19 -39.86
C GLN A 108 9.49 31.09 -40.28
N ARG A 109 10.41 30.82 -39.34
CA ARG A 109 11.85 30.60 -39.63
C ARG A 109 12.08 29.34 -40.46
N ILE A 110 11.42 28.24 -40.10
CA ILE A 110 11.48 26.97 -40.83
C ILE A 110 10.90 27.13 -42.24
N ARG A 111 9.78 27.84 -42.38
CA ARG A 111 9.14 28.12 -43.68
C ARG A 111 9.98 29.01 -44.59
N ASN A 112 10.79 29.92 -44.03
CA ASN A 112 11.61 30.86 -44.81
C ASN A 112 13.04 30.34 -45.09
N GLY A 113 13.33 29.07 -44.80
CA GLY A 113 14.53 28.38 -45.29
C GLY A 113 15.87 28.76 -44.64
N ASN A 114 15.89 29.51 -43.54
CA ASN A 114 17.14 29.78 -42.83
C ASN A 114 17.41 28.70 -41.78
N THR A 115 18.14 27.66 -42.19
CA THR A 115 18.79 26.71 -41.29
C THR A 115 20.16 27.26 -40.90
N THR A 116 20.24 27.86 -39.72
CA THR A 116 21.51 28.00 -39.00
C THR A 116 21.29 27.55 -37.58
N THR A 117 21.83 26.36 -37.30
CA THR A 117 21.97 25.69 -36.01
C THR A 117 22.70 26.58 -35.01
N PRO A 118 22.33 26.48 -33.73
CA PRO A 118 23.25 25.87 -32.76
C PRO A 118 22.64 24.63 -32.10
#